data_AF-A0A1G2Y9V2-F1
#
_entry.id   AF-A0A1G2Y9V2-F1
#
_cell.length_a   1.000
_cell.length_b   1.000
_cell.length_c   1.000
_cell.angle_alpha   90.00
_cell.angle_beta   90.00
_cell.angle_gamma   90.00
#
_symmetry.space_group_name_H-M   'P 1'
#
loop_
_entity.id
_entity.type
_entity.pdbx_description
1 polymer ?
#
loop_
_entity_poly.entity_id
_entity_poly.type
_entity_poly.pdbx_seq_one_letter_code
_entity_poly.pdbx_strand_id
1 'polypeptide(L)'
;MSKVLLLAVVSALFVTGCASNKVSCLHDHKIVMAKTDTQSVRIPYVDVTHEGDSVIVYGALKRHNVPSHHSLTTHVDVSVFDEQGNLLKQARTDNIYLPKHQVGKARGVTCFKLKIPMEVKQNVTVRALPHCDHSCPVQRT
;
A
#
# COMPACT_ATOMS: atom_id res chain seq x y z
N MET A 1 3.03 68.44 20.68
CA MET A 1 2.45 67.41 21.58
C MET A 1 1.15 66.92 20.98
N SER A 2 1.08 65.68 20.49
CA SER A 2 -0.15 64.86 20.48
C SER A 2 0.14 63.44 19.95
N LYS A 3 0.33 62.54 20.91
CA LYS A 3 -0.14 61.15 21.05
C LYS A 3 -0.26 60.28 19.79
N VAL A 4 0.76 59.44 19.65
CA VAL A 4 0.72 58.08 19.10
C VAL A 4 -0.37 57.27 19.81
N LEU A 5 -1.27 56.64 19.06
CA LEU A 5 -2.14 55.59 19.59
C LEU A 5 -1.93 54.31 18.77
N LEU A 6 -1.16 53.40 19.36
CA LEU A 6 -1.10 51.99 18.99
C LEU A 6 -2.52 51.40 19.08
N LEU A 7 -2.97 50.69 18.04
CA LEU A 7 -3.86 49.56 18.23
C LEU A 7 -3.29 48.34 17.55
N ALA A 8 -3.06 47.33 18.38
CA ALA A 8 -2.44 46.06 18.08
C ALA A 8 -3.47 45.05 17.52
N VAL A 9 -2.99 44.27 16.54
CA VAL A 9 -3.09 42.81 16.48
C VAL A 9 -4.46 42.19 16.78
N VAL A 10 -5.14 41.74 15.71
CA VAL A 10 -5.68 40.36 15.65
C VAL A 10 -5.51 39.86 14.22
N SER A 11 -4.28 39.47 13.87
CA SER A 11 -4.00 38.67 12.69
C SER A 11 -4.53 37.27 12.96
N ALA A 12 -5.80 37.04 12.64
CA ALA A 12 -6.40 35.71 12.64
C ALA A 12 -5.76 34.89 11.52
N LEU A 13 -4.61 34.28 11.81
CA LEU A 13 -4.05 33.17 11.06
C LEU A 13 -5.04 32.01 11.18
N PHE A 14 -6.05 31.99 10.31
CA PHE A 14 -6.79 30.79 10.01
C PHE A 14 -5.82 29.83 9.32
N VAL A 15 -5.11 29.06 10.15
CA VAL A 15 -4.42 27.85 9.71
C VAL A 15 -5.52 26.84 9.38
N THR A 16 -6.20 27.05 8.25
CA THR A 16 -7.00 26.00 7.65
C THR A 16 -6.00 24.93 7.25
N GLY A 17 -5.79 23.98 8.17
CA GLY A 17 -5.04 22.78 7.88
C GLY A 17 -5.62 22.20 6.61
N CYS A 18 -4.80 22.16 5.55
CA CYS A 18 -5.09 21.39 4.37
C CYS A 18 -5.22 19.94 4.80
N ALA A 19 -6.41 19.53 5.24
CA ALA A 19 -6.80 18.13 5.23
C ALA A 19 -6.85 17.76 3.75
N SER A 20 -5.68 17.37 3.24
CA SER A 20 -5.52 16.81 1.91
C SER A 20 -6.29 15.50 1.90
N ASN A 21 -7.60 15.59 1.62
CA ASN A 21 -8.37 14.44 1.20
C ASN A 21 -7.70 13.92 -0.06
N LYS A 22 -6.94 12.82 0.07
CA LYS A 22 -6.52 12.03 -1.08
C LYS A 22 -7.79 11.46 -1.69
N VAL A 23 -8.39 12.22 -2.60
CA VAL A 23 -9.36 11.69 -3.54
C VAL A 23 -8.53 10.88 -4.53
N SER A 24 -8.64 9.55 -4.51
CA SER A 24 -8.17 8.71 -5.62
C SER A 24 -9.06 9.00 -6.83
N CYS A 25 -8.80 10.11 -7.51
CA CYS A 25 -9.31 10.37 -8.85
C CYS A 25 -8.55 9.47 -9.83
N LEU A 26 -8.87 8.17 -9.84
CA LEU A 26 -8.65 7.32 -11.01
C LEU A 26 -9.73 7.69 -12.03
N HIS A 27 -9.53 8.82 -12.70
CA HIS A 27 -10.18 9.13 -13.98
C HIS A 27 -9.07 9.42 -14.98
N ASP A 28 -9.15 8.73 -16.11
CA ASP A 28 -8.31 8.80 -17.33
C ASP A 28 -7.13 7.82 -17.49
N HIS A 29 -6.75 7.03 -16.47
CA HIS A 29 -5.76 5.94 -16.65
C HIS A 29 -6.22 4.71 -15.86
N LYS A 30 -6.87 3.75 -16.52
CA LYS A 30 -7.44 2.57 -15.87
C LYS A 30 -6.32 1.59 -15.47
N ILE A 31 -5.77 1.77 -14.27
CA ILE A 31 -4.90 0.77 -13.66
C ILE A 31 -5.79 -0.34 -13.09
N VAL A 32 -5.74 -1.52 -13.70
CA VAL A 32 -6.46 -2.68 -13.18
C VAL A 32 -5.57 -3.36 -12.14
N MET A 33 -6.06 -3.46 -10.92
CA MET A 33 -5.35 -4.17 -9.85
C MET A 33 -5.91 -5.59 -9.72
N ALA A 34 -5.03 -6.58 -9.79
CA ALA A 34 -5.34 -7.94 -9.39
C ALA A 34 -4.49 -8.36 -8.18
N LYS A 35 -5.12 -9.07 -7.25
CA LYS A 35 -4.45 -9.63 -6.07
C LYS A 35 -4.77 -11.10 -5.96
N THR A 36 -3.83 -11.84 -5.41
CA THR A 36 -3.99 -13.26 -5.14
C THR A 36 -3.68 -13.49 -3.67
N ASP A 37 -4.62 -14.09 -2.96
CA ASP A 37 -4.39 -14.54 -1.59
C ASP A 37 -3.65 -15.88 -1.61
N THR A 38 -2.83 -16.15 -0.60
CA THR A 38 -2.23 -17.47 -0.34
C THR A 38 -2.92 -18.14 0.84
N GLN A 39 -2.61 -19.41 1.08
CA GLN A 39 -3.12 -20.14 2.24
C GLN A 39 -2.74 -19.49 3.59
N SER A 40 -1.63 -18.75 3.62
CA SER A 40 -1.08 -18.16 4.85
C SER A 40 -1.23 -16.65 4.95
N VAL A 41 -1.31 -15.94 3.81
CA VAL A 41 -1.35 -14.47 3.75
C VAL A 41 -2.44 -14.02 2.79
N ARG A 42 -3.28 -13.11 3.26
CA ARG A 42 -4.32 -12.41 2.51
C ARG A 42 -3.90 -10.95 2.30
N ILE A 43 -4.25 -10.39 1.14
CA ILE A 43 -4.13 -8.95 0.87
C ILE A 43 -5.53 -8.33 1.01
N PRO A 44 -5.97 -7.86 2.20
CA PRO A 44 -7.28 -7.22 2.34
C PRO A 44 -7.47 -6.03 1.41
N TYR A 45 -6.43 -5.22 1.22
CA TYR A 45 -6.47 -4.01 0.41
C TYR A 45 -5.11 -3.79 -0.28
N VAL A 46 -5.17 -3.31 -1.50
CA VAL A 46 -4.02 -2.84 -2.28
C VAL A 46 -4.54 -1.83 -3.28
N ASP A 47 -3.72 -0.84 -3.55
CA ASP A 47 -4.03 0.29 -4.40
C ASP A 47 -2.75 0.76 -5.08
N VAL A 48 -2.95 1.51 -6.16
CA VAL A 48 -1.89 1.96 -7.05
C VAL A 48 -2.08 3.43 -7.34
N THR A 49 -1.04 4.21 -7.10
CA THR A 49 -0.97 5.61 -7.50
C THR A 49 0.29 5.83 -8.34
N HIS A 50 0.44 6.99 -8.96
CA HIS A 50 1.65 7.38 -9.66
C HIS A 50 2.25 8.65 -9.03
N GLU A 51 3.57 8.77 -9.09
CA GLU A 51 4.32 9.92 -8.59
C GLU A 51 5.50 10.18 -9.53
N GLY A 52 5.31 11.09 -10.51
CA GLY A 52 6.26 11.26 -11.61
C GLY A 52 6.44 9.97 -12.41
N ASP A 53 7.70 9.60 -12.65
CA ASP A 53 8.09 8.38 -13.39
C ASP A 53 8.10 7.14 -12.48
N SER A 54 7.13 7.03 -11.59
CA SER A 54 7.04 5.91 -10.67
C SER A 54 5.62 5.49 -10.41
N VAL A 55 5.40 4.18 -10.45
CA VAL A 55 4.21 3.52 -9.94
C VAL A 55 4.42 3.24 -8.46
N ILE A 56 3.50 3.70 -7.62
CA ILE A 56 3.48 3.46 -6.18
C ILE A 56 2.39 2.44 -5.88
N VAL A 57 2.80 1.24 -5.48
CA VAL A 57 1.88 0.18 -5.05
C VAL A 57 1.90 0.14 -3.53
N TYR A 58 0.75 0.30 -2.89
CA TYR A 58 0.64 0.20 -1.44
C TYR A 58 -0.55 -0.66 -1.06
N GLY A 59 -0.46 -1.31 0.08
CA GLY A 59 -1.52 -2.18 0.53
C GLY A 59 -1.33 -2.64 1.95
N ALA A 60 -2.15 -3.59 2.34
CA ALA A 60 -2.10 -4.24 3.63
C ALA A 60 -2.06 -5.75 3.43
N LEU A 61 -1.22 -6.41 4.22
CA LEU A 61 -1.15 -7.85 4.38
C LEU A 61 -1.83 -8.24 5.68
N LYS A 62 -2.54 -9.36 5.67
CA LYS A 62 -3.11 -9.97 6.85
C LYS A 62 -2.80 -11.45 6.82
N ARG A 63 -2.37 -12.01 7.95
CA ARG A 63 -2.26 -13.46 8.04
C ARG A 63 -3.65 -14.10 7.94
N HIS A 64 -3.76 -15.21 7.20
CA HIS A 64 -4.98 -16.01 7.19
C HIS A 64 -5.27 -16.56 8.61
N ASN A 65 -6.53 -16.82 8.94
CA ASN A 65 -6.95 -17.29 10.28
C ASN A 65 -6.56 -18.77 10.56
N VAL A 66 -5.43 -19.23 10.02
CA VAL A 66 -4.89 -20.55 10.36
C VAL A 66 -4.20 -20.43 11.72
N PRO A 67 -4.60 -21.22 12.74
CA PRO A 67 -3.94 -21.23 14.04
C PRO A 67 -2.47 -21.59 13.85
N SER A 68 -1.59 -20.64 14.13
CA SER A 68 -0.15 -20.89 14.12
C SER A 68 0.51 -20.07 15.20
N HIS A 69 1.36 -20.75 15.96
CA HIS A 69 2.04 -20.20 17.12
C HIS A 69 3.25 -19.32 16.75
N HIS A 70 3.69 -19.37 15.50
CA HIS A 70 4.88 -18.68 15.02
C HIS A 70 4.52 -17.46 14.18
N SER A 71 5.35 -16.43 14.21
CA SER A 71 5.29 -15.35 13.23
C SER A 71 5.65 -15.83 11.83
N LEU A 72 5.28 -15.03 10.82
CA LEU A 72 5.54 -15.32 9.43
C LEU A 72 6.35 -14.19 8.79
N THR A 73 7.40 -14.53 8.05
CA THR A 73 8.11 -13.58 7.18
C THR A 73 7.63 -13.79 5.75
N THR A 74 7.25 -12.71 5.09
CA THR A 74 6.69 -12.71 3.73
C THR A 74 7.23 -11.53 2.94
N HIS A 75 7.02 -11.51 1.64
CA HIS A 75 7.21 -10.34 0.79
C HIS A 75 6.06 -10.27 -0.22
N VAL A 76 5.91 -9.13 -0.89
CA VAL A 76 4.95 -8.97 -1.99
C VAL A 76 5.74 -8.81 -3.27
N ASP A 77 5.51 -9.73 -4.21
CA ASP A 77 5.93 -9.58 -5.59
C ASP A 77 4.87 -8.78 -6.34
N VAL A 78 5.31 -7.74 -7.03
CA VAL A 78 4.47 -6.86 -7.82
C VAL A 78 4.92 -6.93 -9.27
N SER A 79 4.00 -7.30 -10.15
CA SER A 79 4.22 -7.39 -11.59
C SER A 79 3.30 -6.45 -12.33
N VAL A 80 3.86 -5.66 -13.25
CA VAL A 80 3.13 -4.71 -14.09
C VAL A 80 3.08 -5.27 -15.51
N PHE A 81 1.89 -5.33 -16.08
CA PHE A 81 1.63 -5.85 -17.42
C PHE A 81 1.02 -4.78 -18.32
N ASP A 82 1.29 -4.85 -19.62
CA ASP A 82 0.56 -4.06 -20.62
C ASP A 82 -0.84 -4.63 -20.90
N GLU A 83 -1.56 -3.99 -21.81
CA GLU A 83 -2.89 -4.40 -22.26
C GLU A 83 -2.92 -5.79 -22.92
N GLN A 84 -1.79 -6.20 -23.52
CA GLN A 84 -1.63 -7.49 -24.18
C GLN A 84 -1.22 -8.59 -23.19
N GLY A 85 -1.01 -8.25 -21.92
CA GLY A 85 -0.58 -9.17 -20.87
C GLY A 85 0.92 -9.45 -20.85
N ASN A 86 1.74 -8.68 -21.57
CA ASN A 86 3.19 -8.80 -21.50
C ASN A 86 3.71 -8.16 -20.21
N LEU A 87 4.70 -8.79 -19.59
CA LEU A 87 5.35 -8.25 -18.39
C LEU A 87 6.21 -7.04 -18.76
N LEU A 88 5.86 -5.86 -18.23
CA LEU A 88 6.62 -4.62 -18.39
C LEU A 88 7.68 -4.46 -17.30
N LYS A 89 7.31 -4.78 -16.05
CA LYS A 89 8.19 -4.61 -14.90
C LYS A 89 7.80 -5.55 -13.77
N GLN A 90 8.79 -5.95 -12.99
CA GLN A 90 8.59 -6.68 -11.75
C GLN A 90 9.43 -6.05 -10.63
N ALA A 91 8.88 -6.02 -9.43
CA ALA A 91 9.57 -5.57 -8.22
C ALA A 91 9.08 -6.39 -7.02
N ARG A 92 9.90 -6.41 -5.97
CA ARG A 92 9.63 -7.14 -4.73
C ARG A 92 9.78 -6.18 -3.55
N THR A 93 8.90 -6.28 -2.56
CA THR A 93 9.10 -5.59 -1.27
C THR A 93 10.22 -6.24 -0.48
N ASP A 94 10.81 -5.49 0.44
CA ASP A 94 11.59 -6.10 1.53
C ASP A 94 10.75 -7.11 2.31
N ASN A 95 11.44 -7.93 3.11
CA ASN A 95 10.79 -8.89 3.97
C ASN A 95 9.90 -8.18 5.02
N ILE A 96 8.63 -8.53 5.03
CA ILE A 96 7.59 -8.04 5.91
C ILE A 96 7.32 -9.09 6.99
N TYR A 97 7.43 -8.66 8.24
CA TYR A 97 7.11 -9.49 9.38
C TYR A 97 5.62 -9.42 9.71
N LEU A 98 4.94 -10.55 9.63
CA LEU A 98 3.56 -10.71 10.06
C LEU A 98 3.52 -11.34 11.45
N PRO A 99 2.92 -10.66 12.45
CA PRO A 99 2.83 -11.21 13.79
C PRO A 99 1.97 -12.48 13.82
N LYS A 100 2.18 -13.30 14.85
CA LYS A 100 1.31 -14.45 15.14
C LYS A 100 -0.14 -14.00 15.29
N HIS A 101 -1.08 -14.92 15.06
CA HIS A 101 -2.50 -14.62 15.22
C HIS A 101 -2.79 -14.12 16.64
N GLN A 102 -3.38 -12.93 16.76
CA GLN A 102 -3.82 -12.34 18.03
C GLN A 102 -5.34 -12.44 18.11
N VAL A 103 -5.85 -13.04 19.19
CA VAL A 103 -7.28 -13.13 19.49
C VAL A 103 -7.72 -11.79 20.09
N GLY A 104 -8.66 -11.06 19.45
CA GLY A 104 -9.15 -9.76 19.95
C GLY A 104 -9.59 -8.79 18.84
N LYS A 105 -10.17 -7.63 19.25
CA LYS A 105 -10.90 -6.70 18.36
C LYS A 105 -10.03 -5.78 17.48
N ALA A 106 -8.71 -5.84 17.52
CA ALA A 106 -7.90 -4.92 16.72
C ALA A 106 -6.55 -5.52 16.26
N ARG A 107 -6.33 -5.41 14.94
CA ARG A 107 -5.04 -5.29 14.25
C ARG A 107 -4.19 -6.57 14.10
N GLY A 108 -4.35 -7.20 12.94
CA GLY A 108 -3.39 -8.13 12.37
C GLY A 108 -3.00 -7.76 10.93
N VAL A 109 -3.14 -6.47 10.56
CA VAL A 109 -2.75 -5.98 9.23
C VAL A 109 -1.39 -5.30 9.30
N THR A 110 -0.52 -5.62 8.35
CA THR A 110 0.79 -4.98 8.18
C THR A 110 0.82 -4.32 6.82
N CYS A 111 1.11 -3.02 6.77
CA CYS A 111 1.12 -2.29 5.52
C CYS A 111 2.41 -2.52 4.73
N PHE A 112 2.32 -2.45 3.41
CA PHE A 112 3.48 -2.41 2.52
C PHE A 112 3.35 -1.23 1.54
N LYS A 113 4.50 -0.73 1.09
CA LYS A 113 4.62 0.29 0.05
C LYS A 113 5.82 -0.06 -0.82
N LEU A 114 5.62 -0.03 -2.13
CA LEU A 114 6.64 -0.31 -3.13
C LEU A 114 6.63 0.80 -4.18
N LYS A 115 7.80 1.38 -4.44
CA LYS A 115 8.01 2.36 -5.51
C LYS A 115 8.70 1.66 -6.67
N ILE A 116 8.04 1.63 -7.83
CA ILE A 116 8.53 0.98 -9.05
C ILE A 116 8.87 2.10 -10.03
N PRO A 117 10.17 2.36 -10.30
CA PRO A 117 10.56 3.38 -11.27
C PRO A 117 10.23 2.91 -12.68
N MET A 118 9.19 3.52 -13.25
CA MET A 118 8.73 3.30 -14.62
C MET A 118 7.77 4.42 -15.04
N GLU A 119 7.79 4.76 -16.32
CA GLU A 119 6.78 5.62 -16.94
C GLU A 119 5.45 4.85 -17.04
N VAL A 120 4.35 5.49 -16.62
CA VAL A 120 3.03 4.85 -16.63
C VAL A 120 2.41 4.96 -18.01
N LYS A 121 2.40 3.84 -18.73
CA LYS A 121 1.59 3.71 -19.95
C LYS A 121 0.10 3.58 -19.57
N GLN A 122 -0.79 4.01 -20.47
CA GLN A 122 -2.23 3.79 -20.30
C GLN A 122 -2.56 2.29 -20.22
N ASN A 123 -3.61 1.96 -19.48
CA ASN A 123 -4.21 0.62 -19.38
C ASN A 123 -3.27 -0.52 -18.93
N VAL A 124 -2.36 -0.22 -18.00
CA VAL A 124 -1.55 -1.26 -17.36
C VAL A 124 -2.33 -2.06 -16.32
N THR A 125 -1.99 -3.34 -16.19
CA THR A 125 -2.48 -4.21 -15.11
C THR A 125 -1.37 -4.40 -14.09
N VAL A 126 -1.67 -4.12 -12.82
CA VAL A 126 -0.74 -4.37 -11.71
C VAL A 126 -1.22 -5.58 -10.91
N ARG A 127 -0.35 -6.58 -10.75
CA ARG A 127 -0.62 -7.77 -9.95
C ARG A 127 0.24 -7.78 -8.71
N ALA A 128 -0.38 -7.97 -7.54
CA ALA A 128 0.31 -8.14 -6.27
C ALA A 128 0.09 -9.55 -5.72
N LEU A 129 1.18 -10.27 -5.48
CA LEU A 129 1.19 -11.64 -5.00
C LEU A 129 2.05 -11.74 -3.73
N PRO A 130 1.49 -12.10 -2.56
CA PRO A 130 2.30 -12.32 -1.38
C PRO A 130 2.99 -13.69 -1.50
N HIS A 131 4.28 -13.74 -1.24
CA HIS A 131 5.08 -14.96 -1.16
C HIS A 131 5.56 -15.16 0.26
N CYS A 132 5.38 -16.38 0.77
CA CYS A 132 5.96 -16.79 2.04
C CYS A 132 7.32 -17.39 1.76
N ASP A 133 8.36 -16.93 2.45
CA ASP A 133 9.66 -17.61 2.38
C ASP A 133 9.49 -19.05 2.92
N HIS A 134 10.29 -20.00 2.43
CA HIS A 134 10.17 -21.48 2.59
C HIS A 134 10.07 -22.01 4.05
N SER A 135 10.07 -21.13 5.05
CA SER A 135 9.70 -21.41 6.44
C SER A 135 8.18 -21.60 6.68
N CYS A 136 7.32 -21.51 5.66
CA CYS A 136 5.93 -21.93 5.82
C CYS A 136 5.87 -23.45 5.94
N PRO A 137 5.46 -24.02 7.10
CA PRO A 137 5.24 -25.46 7.17
C PRO A 137 4.11 -25.79 6.19
N VAL A 138 4.46 -26.42 5.07
CA VAL A 138 3.50 -27.07 4.20
C VAL A 138 2.84 -28.14 5.08
N GLN A 139 1.62 -27.88 5.57
CA GLN A 139 0.82 -28.94 6.14
C GLN A 139 0.51 -29.90 5.00
N ARG A 140 1.27 -30.99 4.92
CA ARG A 140 0.92 -32.15 4.11
C ARG A 140 -0.40 -32.68 4.69
N THR A 141 -1.48 -32.47 3.95
CA THR A 141 -2.77 -33.15 4.16
C THR A 141 -2.64 -34.62 3.82
#